data_AF-A0A485LTH4-F1
#
_entry.id   AF-A0A485LTH4-F1
#
_cell.length_a   1.000
_cell.length_b   1.000
_cell.length_c   1.000
_cell.angle_alpha   90.00
_cell.angle_beta   90.00
_cell.angle_gamma   90.00
#
_symmetry.space_group_name_H-M   'P 1'
#
loop_
_entity.id
_entity.type
_entity.pdbx_description
1 polymer ?
#
loop_
_entity_poly.entity_id
_entity_poly.type
_entity_poly.pdbx_seq_one_letter_code
_entity_poly.pdbx_strand_id
1 'polypeptide(L)'
;MLIRKIMILMFLVVFCLVPGCNAARKPAPSPDPKPLVVPETSKVGFSKVDLNKAPDVVKNIAGDLAKRETATWLQVNGTSYILVSTGENEKDRRAEITEVIQKIPAQDFVWLDVRARYVGVKEDEQDGPISAVTLNLNDRTISGVGFEITSTDSPAPEAAPAPKATPAPKAAPTPAASPAPTPAPAAPAPATPSPTPKPEPKATPAPDNNSAPSQKDQNQNNTPAEKNNRP
;
A
#
# COMPACT_ATOMS: atom_id res chain seq x y z
N MET A 1 -27.48 -51.20 -38.53
CA MET A 1 -27.77 -50.04 -37.67
C MET A 1 -26.77 -49.83 -36.52
N LEU A 2 -26.08 -50.87 -36.04
CA LEU A 2 -25.13 -50.78 -34.92
C LEU A 2 -23.87 -49.94 -35.25
N ILE A 3 -23.29 -50.11 -36.44
CA ILE A 3 -22.08 -49.39 -36.90
C ILE A 3 -22.30 -47.88 -37.07
N ARG A 4 -23.50 -47.44 -37.47
CA ARG A 4 -23.84 -46.01 -37.59
C ARG A 4 -23.97 -45.33 -36.22
N LYS A 5 -24.44 -46.05 -35.20
CA LYS A 5 -24.50 -45.57 -33.81
C LYS A 5 -23.12 -45.52 -33.15
N ILE A 6 -22.23 -46.47 -33.45
CA ILE A 6 -20.85 -46.49 -32.95
C ILE A 6 -20.04 -45.34 -33.57
N MET A 7 -20.21 -45.06 -34.87
CA MET A 7 -19.51 -43.97 -35.54
C MET A 7 -19.97 -42.59 -35.05
N ILE A 8 -21.26 -42.41 -34.76
CA ILE A 8 -21.81 -41.18 -34.17
C ILE A 8 -21.31 -41.00 -32.73
N LEU A 9 -21.25 -42.08 -31.94
CA LEU A 9 -20.73 -42.03 -30.57
C LEU A 9 -19.23 -41.70 -30.55
N MET A 10 -18.45 -42.26 -31.47
CA MET A 10 -17.02 -41.95 -31.59
C MET A 10 -16.78 -40.48 -32.01
N PHE A 11 -17.59 -39.95 -32.92
CA PHE A 11 -17.51 -38.55 -33.33
C PHE A 11 -17.88 -37.59 -32.19
N LEU A 12 -18.83 -37.97 -31.33
CA LEU A 12 -19.24 -37.20 -30.15
C LEU A 12 -18.16 -37.19 -29.05
N VAL A 13 -17.48 -38.33 -28.85
CA VAL A 13 -16.39 -38.45 -27.87
C VAL A 13 -15.14 -37.68 -28.32
N VAL A 14 -14.82 -37.67 -29.62
CA VAL A 14 -13.70 -36.89 -30.18
C VAL A 14 -13.95 -35.38 -30.08
N PHE A 15 -15.20 -34.92 -30.17
CA PHE A 15 -15.53 -33.50 -30.03
C PHE A 15 -15.47 -33.00 -28.57
N CYS A 16 -15.53 -33.89 -27.58
CA CYS A 16 -15.40 -33.54 -26.16
C CYS A 16 -13.96 -33.47 -25.65
N LEU A 17 -12.97 -33.84 -26.48
CA LEU A 17 -11.55 -33.88 -26.10
C LEU A 17 -10.72 -32.71 -26.63
N VAL A 18 -11.35 -31.70 -27.26
CA VAL A 18 -10.64 -30.47 -27.59
C VAL A 18 -10.36 -29.73 -26.28
N PRO A 19 -9.09 -29.51 -25.88
CA PRO A 19 -8.79 -28.71 -24.71
C PRO A 19 -9.37 -27.32 -24.94
N GLY A 20 -10.43 -27.01 -24.20
CA GLY A 20 -11.00 -25.67 -24.18
C GLY A 20 -9.86 -24.68 -23.95
N CYS A 21 -9.83 -23.63 -24.76
CA CYS A 21 -8.91 -22.52 -24.62
C CYS A 21 -8.75 -22.19 -23.14
N ASN A 22 -7.55 -22.40 -22.60
CA ASN A 22 -7.14 -21.71 -21.39
C ASN A 22 -7.15 -20.22 -21.77
N ALA A 23 -8.28 -19.56 -21.55
CA ALA A 23 -8.31 -18.11 -21.50
C ALA A 23 -7.27 -17.75 -20.45
N ALA A 24 -6.12 -17.23 -20.89
CA ALA A 24 -5.09 -16.71 -20.02
C ALA A 24 -5.80 -15.73 -19.08
N ARG A 25 -6.05 -16.16 -17.83
CA ARG A 25 -6.60 -15.29 -16.80
C ARG A 25 -5.59 -14.16 -16.71
N LYS A 26 -6.00 -12.95 -17.11
CA LYS A 26 -5.24 -11.74 -16.80
C LYS A 26 -4.86 -11.84 -15.32
N PRO A 27 -3.59 -11.59 -14.95
CA PRO A 27 -3.21 -11.46 -13.56
C PRO A 27 -4.25 -10.57 -12.88
N ALA A 28 -4.79 -11.01 -11.74
CA ALA A 28 -5.69 -10.18 -10.96
C ALA A 28 -5.03 -8.80 -10.80
N PRO A 29 -5.78 -7.70 -10.96
CA PRO A 29 -5.24 -6.37 -10.73
C PRO A 29 -4.53 -6.39 -9.38
N SER A 30 -3.26 -5.98 -9.35
CA SER A 30 -2.57 -5.79 -8.08
C SER A 30 -3.47 -4.92 -7.21
N PRO A 31 -3.73 -5.30 -5.94
CA PRO A 31 -4.57 -4.48 -5.07
C PRO A 31 -4.01 -3.06 -5.08
N ASP A 32 -4.90 -2.09 -5.36
CA ASP A 32 -4.50 -0.69 -5.40
C ASP A 32 -3.71 -0.36 -4.13
N PRO A 33 -2.56 0.32 -4.24
CA PRO A 33 -1.78 0.68 -3.07
C PRO A 33 -2.70 1.47 -2.13
N LYS A 34 -2.92 0.95 -0.92
CA LYS A 34 -3.72 1.62 0.10
C LYS A 34 -3.16 3.03 0.26
N PRO A 35 -4.01 4.08 0.23
CA PRO A 35 -3.54 5.45 0.40
C PRO A 35 -2.66 5.55 1.65
N LEU A 36 -1.43 6.02 1.49
CA LEU A 36 -0.55 6.32 2.61
C LEU A 36 -1.14 7.54 3.31
N VAL A 37 -1.86 7.32 4.41
CA VAL A 37 -2.38 8.40 5.24
C VAL A 37 -1.20 9.01 5.98
N VAL A 38 -0.69 10.13 5.48
CA VAL A 38 0.30 10.95 6.19
C VAL A 38 -0.45 11.63 7.34
N PRO A 39 -0.05 11.40 8.61
CA PRO A 39 -0.72 12.03 9.73
C PRO A 39 -0.59 13.55 9.63
N GLU A 40 -1.71 14.26 9.72
CA GLU A 40 -1.68 15.72 9.81
C GLU A 40 -1.15 16.11 11.19
N THR A 41 -0.20 17.05 11.23
CA THR A 41 0.36 17.56 12.48
C THR A 41 0.27 19.08 12.54
N SER A 42 -0.17 19.63 13.67
CA SER A 42 -0.29 21.07 13.89
C SER A 42 0.15 21.47 15.29
N LYS A 43 0.66 22.69 15.46
CA LYS A 43 0.97 23.24 16.78
C LYS A 43 -0.32 23.72 17.45
N VAL A 44 -0.47 23.39 18.73
CA VAL A 44 -1.60 23.79 19.56
C VAL A 44 -1.14 24.94 20.46
N GLY A 45 -1.87 26.05 20.40
CA GLY A 45 -1.66 27.16 21.33
C GLY A 45 -2.13 26.78 22.74
N PHE A 46 -1.39 27.25 23.75
CA PHE A 46 -1.75 27.04 25.15
C PHE A 46 -1.53 28.29 25.99
N SER A 47 -2.13 28.33 27.18
CA SER A 47 -2.02 29.45 28.12
C SER A 47 -1.78 28.94 29.53
N LYS A 48 -0.88 29.58 30.28
CA LYS A 48 -0.61 29.23 31.68
C LYS A 48 -1.87 29.39 32.54
N VAL A 49 -2.03 28.48 33.49
CA VAL A 49 -3.15 28.46 34.42
C VAL A 49 -2.69 28.93 35.79
N ASP A 50 -3.37 29.94 36.31
CA ASP A 50 -3.33 30.25 37.75
C ASP A 50 -4.19 29.23 38.48
N LEU A 51 -3.54 28.27 39.16
CA LEU A 51 -4.23 27.18 39.84
C LEU A 51 -5.21 27.66 40.91
N ASN A 52 -5.00 28.85 41.51
CA ASN A 52 -5.92 29.40 42.51
C ASN A 52 -7.29 29.78 41.90
N LYS A 53 -7.32 30.06 40.59
CA LYS A 53 -8.52 30.41 39.83
C LYS A 53 -9.09 29.25 39.02
N ALA A 54 -8.43 28.08 39.05
CA ALA A 54 -8.87 26.90 38.32
C ALA A 54 -10.10 26.24 38.99
N PRO A 55 -10.89 25.45 38.24
CA PRO A 55 -11.99 24.66 38.81
C PRO A 55 -11.53 23.72 39.93
N ASP A 56 -12.41 23.44 40.89
CA ASP A 56 -12.07 22.62 42.07
C ASP A 56 -11.53 21.24 41.71
N VAL A 57 -12.09 20.59 40.68
CA VAL A 57 -11.59 19.31 40.19
C VAL A 57 -10.14 19.38 39.70
N VAL A 58 -9.75 20.49 39.03
CA VAL A 58 -8.38 20.69 38.55
C VAL A 58 -7.45 20.91 39.74
N LYS A 59 -7.86 21.72 40.72
CA LYS A 59 -7.09 21.96 41.95
C LYS A 59 -6.85 20.69 42.76
N ASN A 60 -7.89 19.86 42.92
CA ASN A 60 -7.80 18.61 43.65
C ASN A 60 -6.83 17.64 42.96
N ILE A 61 -6.97 17.48 41.65
CA ILE A 61 -6.06 16.64 40.85
C ILE A 61 -4.63 17.18 40.91
N ALA A 62 -4.44 18.50 40.78
CA ALA A 62 -3.13 19.13 40.94
C ALA A 62 -2.51 18.84 42.32
N GLY A 63 -3.28 18.93 43.40
CA GLY A 63 -2.81 18.61 44.75
C GLY A 63 -2.41 17.15 44.94
N ASP A 64 -3.08 16.21 44.25
CA ASP A 64 -2.69 14.80 44.27
C ASP A 64 -1.48 14.50 43.39
N LEU A 65 -1.34 15.19 42.26
CA LEU A 65 -0.16 15.10 41.41
C LEU A 65 1.06 15.69 42.11
N ALA A 66 0.91 16.77 42.88
CA ALA A 66 2.00 17.48 43.55
C ALA A 66 2.87 16.57 44.44
N LYS A 67 2.37 15.41 44.86
CA LYS A 67 3.07 14.44 45.70
C LYS A 67 4.12 13.60 44.95
N ARG A 68 4.12 13.62 43.61
CA ARG A 68 4.99 12.77 42.77
C ARG A 68 5.33 13.40 41.44
N GLU A 69 6.48 13.03 40.89
CA GLU A 69 6.82 13.40 39.52
C GLU A 69 5.90 12.67 38.53
N THR A 70 5.03 13.40 37.84
CA THR A 70 4.04 12.82 36.92
C THR A 70 3.43 13.92 36.04
N ALA A 71 2.88 13.53 34.89
CA ALA A 71 2.04 14.40 34.08
C ALA A 71 0.68 13.78 33.81
N THR A 72 -0.32 14.62 33.54
CA THR A 72 -1.65 14.18 33.16
C THR A 72 -2.37 15.21 32.30
N TRP A 73 -3.46 14.78 31.68
CA TRP A 73 -4.40 15.64 30.98
C TRP A 73 -5.81 15.36 31.48
N LEU A 74 -6.66 16.38 31.43
CA LEU A 74 -8.08 16.25 31.72
C LEU A 74 -8.87 17.33 31.02
N GLN A 75 -10.15 17.06 30.76
CA GLN A 75 -11.08 18.04 30.24
C GLN A 75 -12.16 18.34 31.28
N VAL A 76 -12.37 19.62 31.57
CA VAL A 76 -13.34 20.10 32.55
C VAL A 76 -14.12 21.23 31.92
N ASN A 77 -15.44 21.12 31.86
CA ASN A 77 -16.33 22.13 31.26
C ASN A 77 -15.90 22.54 29.84
N GLY A 78 -15.53 21.56 29.00
CA GLY A 78 -15.05 21.81 27.64
C GLY A 78 -13.58 22.28 27.56
N THR A 79 -12.99 22.74 28.66
CA THR A 79 -11.60 23.23 28.70
C THR A 79 -10.63 22.08 28.94
N SER A 80 -9.65 21.92 28.05
CA SER A 80 -8.61 20.90 28.19
C SER A 80 -7.42 21.45 28.97
N TYR A 81 -7.04 20.77 30.05
CA TYR A 81 -5.93 21.10 30.93
C TYR A 81 -4.82 20.07 30.78
N ILE A 82 -3.58 20.56 30.72
CA ILE A 82 -2.37 19.76 30.86
C ILE A 82 -1.71 20.15 32.18
N LEU A 83 -1.38 19.15 33.00
CA LEU A 83 -0.71 19.33 34.29
C LEU A 83 0.57 18.51 34.29
N VAL A 84 1.69 19.13 34.66
CA VAL A 84 2.98 18.47 34.83
C VAL A 84 3.49 18.78 36.22
N SER A 85 3.90 17.74 36.96
CA SER A 85 4.43 17.86 38.31
C SER A 85 5.88 17.43 38.44
N THR A 86 6.67 18.20 39.18
CA THR A 86 8.01 17.82 39.65
C THR A 86 7.99 17.02 40.95
N GLY A 87 6.85 16.99 41.65
CA GLY A 87 6.75 16.43 43.00
C GLY A 87 7.21 17.39 44.11
N GLU A 88 6.64 17.26 45.30
CA GLU A 88 6.81 18.20 46.42
C GLU A 88 8.22 18.21 47.02
N ASN A 89 9.00 17.16 46.74
CA ASN A 89 10.38 17.04 47.19
C ASN A 89 11.37 17.82 46.30
N GLU A 90 10.97 18.18 45.07
CA GLU A 90 11.79 18.85 44.06
C GLU A 90 11.45 20.36 44.05
N LYS A 91 12.07 21.10 44.97
CA LYS A 91 11.76 22.53 45.21
C LYS A 91 12.59 23.51 44.37
N ASP A 92 13.68 23.02 43.79
CA ASP A 92 14.64 23.78 42.99
C ASP A 92 14.33 23.73 41.49
N ARG A 93 13.32 22.96 41.08
CA ARG A 93 12.95 22.76 39.67
C ARG A 93 11.45 22.87 39.47
N ARG A 94 11.07 23.37 38.29
CA ARG A 94 9.67 23.40 37.81
C ARG A 94 9.59 22.84 36.41
N ALA A 95 8.42 22.32 36.05
CA ALA A 95 8.15 21.96 34.67
C ALA A 95 7.88 23.22 33.83
N GLU A 96 8.35 23.22 32.59
CA GLU A 96 8.01 24.22 31.60
C GLU A 96 7.47 23.48 30.39
N ILE A 97 6.18 23.63 30.13
CA ILE A 97 5.53 23.10 28.92
C ILE A 97 5.94 24.01 27.77
N THR A 98 6.70 23.46 26.83
CA THR A 98 7.34 24.21 25.74
C THR A 98 6.54 24.13 24.46
N GLU A 99 5.89 22.99 24.21
CA GLU A 99 5.17 22.75 22.97
C GLU A 99 4.06 21.71 23.17
N VAL A 100 2.97 21.89 22.44
CA VAL A 100 1.91 20.89 22.29
C VAL A 100 1.65 20.71 20.81
N ILE A 101 1.84 19.49 20.32
CA ILE A 101 1.64 19.14 18.91
C ILE A 101 0.43 18.23 18.81
N GLN A 102 -0.58 18.66 18.06
CA GLN A 102 -1.68 17.81 17.66
C GLN A 102 -1.25 16.95 16.48
N LYS A 103 -1.55 15.66 16.54
CA LYS A 103 -1.39 14.68 15.46
C LYS A 103 -2.74 14.03 15.18
N ILE A 104 -3.04 13.79 13.90
CA ILE A 104 -4.26 13.11 13.45
C ILE A 104 -3.85 11.83 12.72
N PRO A 105 -3.66 10.70 13.44
CA PRO A 105 -3.25 9.42 12.83
C PRO A 105 -4.35 8.75 12.00
N ALA A 106 -5.61 9.06 12.31
CA ALA A 106 -6.79 8.55 11.61
C ALA A 106 -7.92 9.60 11.70
N GLN A 107 -8.96 9.43 10.88
CA GLN A 107 -10.15 10.27 10.93
C GLN A 107 -10.73 10.28 12.35
N ASP A 108 -11.02 11.47 12.86
CA ASP A 108 -11.57 11.72 14.20
C ASP A 108 -10.72 11.25 15.39
N PHE A 109 -9.43 10.97 15.16
CA PHE A 109 -8.48 10.63 16.23
C PHE A 109 -7.54 11.80 16.48
N VAL A 110 -7.64 12.43 17.65
CA VAL A 110 -6.75 13.53 18.06
C VAL A 110 -5.77 13.00 19.09
N TRP A 111 -4.50 12.91 18.70
CA TRP A 111 -3.40 12.64 19.62
C TRP A 111 -2.65 13.93 19.93
N LEU A 112 -2.39 14.21 21.19
CA LEU A 112 -1.51 15.31 21.59
C LEU A 112 -0.13 14.77 22.00
N ASP A 113 0.91 15.43 21.52
CA ASP A 113 2.29 15.22 21.94
C ASP A 113 2.72 16.47 22.73
N VAL A 114 2.77 16.33 24.05
CA VAL A 114 3.12 17.41 24.99
C VAL A 114 4.60 17.32 25.30
N ARG A 115 5.32 18.40 25.01
CA ARG A 115 6.74 18.53 25.32
C ARG A 115 6.91 19.47 26.49
N ALA A 116 7.67 19.02 27.47
CA ALA A 116 8.05 19.83 28.61
C ALA A 116 9.53 19.62 28.96
N ARG A 117 10.07 20.54 29.76
CA ARG A 117 11.38 20.39 30.36
C ARG A 117 11.36 20.82 31.82
N TYR A 118 12.15 20.18 32.65
CA TYR A 118 12.40 20.71 33.99
C TYR A 118 13.47 21.79 33.94
N VAL A 119 13.19 22.93 34.56
CA VAL A 119 14.07 24.09 34.63
C VAL A 119 14.26 24.51 36.07
N GLY A 120 15.45 25.01 36.39
CA GLY A 120 15.74 25.60 37.69
C GLY A 120 14.80 26.75 38.02
N VAL A 121 14.31 26.80 39.26
CA VAL A 121 13.48 27.87 39.79
C VAL A 121 14.38 28.85 40.53
N LYS A 122 14.17 30.15 40.30
CA LYS A 122 14.84 31.17 41.11
C LYS A 122 14.15 31.26 42.46
N GLU A 123 14.91 31.52 43.52
CA GLU A 123 14.46 31.46 44.92
C GLU A 123 13.27 32.40 45.25
N ASP A 124 12.98 33.37 44.37
CA ASP A 124 11.89 34.33 44.43
C ASP A 124 10.62 33.95 43.64
N GLU A 125 10.66 32.88 42.83
CA GLU A 125 9.53 32.41 42.02
C GLU A 125 8.84 31.22 42.72
N GLN A 126 7.89 31.52 43.61
CA GLN A 126 7.12 30.52 44.36
C GLN A 126 6.07 29.82 43.46
N ASP A 127 6.50 29.25 42.34
CA ASP A 127 5.66 28.35 41.56
C ASP A 127 5.61 27.01 42.31
N GLY A 128 4.42 26.54 42.64
CA GLY A 128 4.25 25.21 43.25
C GLY A 128 4.80 24.11 42.35
N PRO A 129 4.83 22.84 42.82
CA PRO A 129 5.39 21.72 42.06
C PRO A 129 4.54 21.32 40.84
N ILE A 130 3.57 22.15 40.42
CA ILE A 130 2.63 21.90 39.33
C ILE A 130 2.69 23.05 38.35
N SER A 131 2.94 22.71 37.10
CA SER A 131 2.78 23.61 35.96
C SER A 131 1.55 23.18 35.18
N ALA A 132 0.61 24.10 35.00
CA ALA A 132 -0.67 23.84 34.35
C ALA A 132 -0.90 24.80 33.18
N VAL A 133 -1.43 24.27 32.07
CA VAL A 133 -1.84 25.05 30.91
C VAL A 133 -3.21 24.61 30.40
N THR A 134 -3.95 25.53 29.78
CA THR A 134 -5.14 25.21 28.97
C THR A 134 -4.80 25.19 27.49
N LEU A 135 -5.48 24.35 26.72
CA LEU A 135 -5.27 24.19 25.28
C LEU A 135 -6.34 24.88 24.44
N ASN A 136 -5.97 25.42 23.29
CA ASN A 136 -6.89 25.92 22.27
C ASN A 136 -7.07 24.89 21.14
N LEU A 137 -8.14 24.09 21.22
CA LEU A 137 -8.38 22.94 20.33
C LEU A 137 -9.68 23.04 19.50
N ASN A 138 -10.29 24.23 19.40
CA ASN A 138 -11.56 24.43 18.67
C ASN A 138 -12.62 23.36 18.98
N ASP A 139 -12.81 23.04 20.27
CA ASP A 139 -13.76 22.05 20.78
C ASP A 139 -13.57 20.60 20.29
N ARG A 140 -12.39 20.25 19.77
CA ARG A 140 -12.07 18.85 19.44
C ARG A 140 -11.90 18.01 20.70
N THR A 141 -12.45 16.79 20.65
CA THR A 141 -12.25 15.78 21.69
C THR A 141 -10.85 15.17 21.55
N ILE A 142 -10.12 15.09 22.67
CA ILE A 142 -8.78 14.48 22.72
C ILE A 142 -8.95 12.96 22.89
N SER A 143 -8.32 12.18 22.01
CA SER A 143 -8.34 10.71 22.06
C SER A 143 -7.19 10.16 22.91
N GLY A 144 -6.07 10.87 22.97
CA GLY A 144 -4.92 10.48 23.78
C GLY A 144 -3.86 11.57 23.87
N VAL A 145 -3.00 11.46 24.89
CA VAL A 145 -1.92 12.41 25.14
C VAL A 145 -0.65 11.64 25.50
N GLY A 146 0.44 11.95 24.80
CA GLY A 146 1.80 11.54 25.13
C GLY A 146 2.55 12.71 25.78
N PHE A 147 3.44 12.36 26.71
CA PHE A 147 4.29 13.32 27.42
C PHE A 147 5.76 13.01 27.16
N GLU A 148 6.49 13.99 26.66
CA GLU A 148 7.95 13.97 26.53
C GLU A 148 8.51 15.04 27.48
N ILE A 149 9.10 14.62 28.60
CA ILE A 149 9.64 15.52 29.62
C ILE A 149 11.12 15.29 29.73
N THR A 150 11.90 16.35 29.57
CA THR A 150 13.38 16.28 29.60
C THR A 150 13.92 17.04 30.80
N SER A 151 14.94 16.50 31.46
CA SER A 151 15.65 17.18 32.56
C SER A 151 16.92 17.82 32.02
N THR A 152 17.18 19.09 32.35
CA THR A 152 18.46 19.74 32.03
C THR A 152 19.65 19.16 32.82
N ASP A 153 19.37 18.51 33.96
CA ASP A 153 20.39 17.90 34.84
C ASP A 153 20.56 16.39 34.63
N SER A 154 19.83 15.79 33.67
CA SER A 154 20.12 14.40 33.33
C SER A 154 21.45 14.37 32.61
N PRO A 155 22.49 13.65 33.11
CA PRO A 155 23.58 13.26 32.23
C PRO A 155 22.92 12.62 31.01
N ALA A 156 23.40 12.98 29.81
CA ALA A 156 23.00 12.32 28.59
C ALA A 156 22.99 10.81 28.87
N PRO A 157 21.92 10.07 28.53
CA PRO A 157 21.92 8.63 28.72
C PRO A 157 23.23 8.08 28.18
N GLU A 158 23.99 7.37 29.02
CA GLU A 158 25.24 6.73 28.62
C GLU A 158 24.94 6.03 27.30
N ALA A 159 25.61 6.49 26.23
CA ALA A 159 25.26 6.07 24.88
C ALA A 159 25.25 4.55 24.88
N ALA A 160 24.08 3.96 24.61
CA ALA A 160 23.96 2.52 24.48
C ALA A 160 25.10 2.06 23.55
N PRO A 161 25.87 1.02 23.92
CA PRO A 161 27.04 0.61 23.17
C PRO A 161 26.63 0.47 21.71
N ALA A 162 27.37 1.16 20.83
CA ALA A 162 27.05 1.20 19.41
C ALA A 162 26.76 -0.23 18.91
N PRO A 163 25.64 -0.45 18.21
CA PRO A 163 25.29 -1.78 17.73
C PRO A 163 26.48 -2.34 16.97
N LYS A 164 26.99 -3.49 17.44
CA LYS A 164 28.10 -4.20 16.80
C LYS A 164 27.76 -4.32 15.33
N ALA A 165 28.62 -3.78 14.46
CA ALA A 165 28.38 -3.73 13.03
C ALA A 165 27.92 -5.11 12.54
N THR A 166 26.70 -5.17 12.03
CA THR A 166 26.19 -6.36 11.35
C THR A 166 27.16 -6.67 10.22
N PRO A 167 27.74 -7.88 10.14
CA PRO A 167 28.63 -8.25 9.05
C PRO A 167 27.95 -7.97 7.72
N ALA A 168 28.66 -7.30 6.81
CA ALA A 168 28.14 -7.02 5.49
C ALA A 168 27.65 -8.34 4.84
N PRO A 169 26.46 -8.35 4.22
CA PRO A 169 25.98 -9.54 3.54
C PRO A 169 27.02 -9.99 2.52
N LYS A 170 27.45 -11.25 2.64
CA LYS A 170 28.38 -11.89 1.71
C LYS A 170 27.78 -11.74 0.30
N ALA A 171 28.55 -11.14 -0.61
CA ALA A 171 28.14 -10.96 -1.99
C ALA A 171 27.60 -12.30 -2.54
N ALA A 172 26.41 -12.25 -3.12
CA ALA A 172 25.83 -13.40 -3.80
C ALA A 172 26.81 -13.87 -4.89
N PRO A 173 27.02 -15.19 -5.05
CA PRO A 173 27.90 -15.69 -6.10
C PRO A 173 27.39 -15.22 -7.46
N THR A 174 28.28 -14.65 -8.27
CA THR A 174 27.99 -14.27 -9.65
C THR A 174 27.46 -15.50 -10.40
N PRO A 175 26.29 -15.41 -11.05
CA PRO A 175 25.78 -16.50 -11.88
C PRO A 175 26.85 -16.90 -12.91
N ALA A 176 27.10 -18.21 -13.01
CA ALA A 176 28.00 -18.75 -14.03
C ALA A 176 27.51 -18.32 -15.42
N ALA A 177 28.44 -17.93 -16.30
CA ALA A 177 28.12 -17.56 -17.66
C ALA A 177 27.34 -18.69 -18.33
N SER A 178 26.21 -18.35 -18.95
CA SER A 178 25.44 -19.29 -19.78
C SER A 178 26.37 -19.86 -20.86
N PRO A 179 26.39 -21.18 -21.09
CA PRO A 179 27.17 -21.77 -22.16
C PRO A 179 26.78 -21.15 -23.50
N ALA A 180 27.78 -20.94 -24.36
CA ALA A 180 27.58 -20.42 -25.70
C ALA A 180 26.65 -21.36 -26.50
N PRO A 181 25.76 -20.83 -27.35
CA PRO A 181 24.93 -21.65 -28.21
C PRO A 181 25.80 -22.56 -29.08
N THR A 182 25.48 -23.86 -29.07
CA THR A 182 26.10 -24.85 -29.96
C THR A 182 25.85 -24.44 -31.42
N PRO A 183 26.88 -24.40 -32.28
CA PRO A 183 26.70 -24.10 -33.70
C PRO A 183 25.68 -25.05 -34.33
N ALA A 184 24.77 -24.51 -35.12
CA ALA A 184 23.84 -25.29 -35.92
C ALA A 184 24.62 -26.18 -36.90
N PRO A 185 24.21 -27.45 -37.12
CA PRO A 185 24.83 -28.32 -38.11
C PRO A 185 24.86 -27.68 -39.50
N ALA A 186 26.03 -27.75 -40.14
CA ALA A 186 26.23 -27.26 -41.50
C ALA A 186 25.28 -27.99 -42.47
N ALA A 187 24.65 -27.23 -43.36
CA ALA A 187 23.80 -27.78 -44.40
C ALA A 187 24.59 -28.77 -45.28
N PRO A 188 24.01 -29.93 -45.65
CA PRO A 188 24.67 -30.89 -46.52
C PRO A 188 24.94 -30.27 -47.90
N ALA A 189 26.12 -30.57 -48.44
CA ALA A 189 26.57 -30.09 -49.73
C ALA A 189 25.63 -30.55 -50.87
N PRO A 190 25.47 -29.74 -51.94
CA PRO A 190 24.67 -30.12 -53.10
C PRO A 190 25.21 -31.41 -53.74
N ALA A 191 24.33 -32.39 -53.93
CA ALA A 191 24.65 -33.57 -54.72
C ALA A 191 24.86 -33.16 -56.19
N THR A 192 25.97 -33.61 -56.76
CA THR A 192 26.32 -33.47 -58.17
C THR A 192 25.34 -34.23 -59.07
N PRO A 193 24.94 -33.67 -60.23
CA PRO A 193 24.04 -34.35 -61.16
C PRO A 193 24.75 -35.54 -61.83
N SER A 194 24.07 -36.68 -61.89
CA SER A 194 24.50 -37.89 -62.61
C SER A 194 23.66 -38.09 -63.89
N PRO A 195 24.21 -38.71 -64.96
CA PRO A 195 23.92 -38.34 -66.34
C PRO A 195 22.66 -38.93 -66.97
N THR A 196 22.22 -38.23 -68.02
CA THR A 196 21.11 -38.52 -68.94
C THR A 196 21.29 -39.82 -69.74
N PRO A 197 20.25 -40.68 -69.83
CA PRO A 197 20.07 -41.59 -70.96
C PRO A 197 19.25 -40.97 -72.11
N LYS A 198 19.66 -41.29 -73.34
CA LYS A 198 19.22 -40.80 -74.67
C LYS A 198 17.91 -41.48 -75.17
N PRO A 199 17.13 -40.87 -76.09
CA PRO A 199 15.72 -41.20 -76.34
C PRO A 199 15.46 -42.05 -77.60
N GLU A 200 14.29 -42.71 -77.69
CA GLU A 200 13.54 -43.00 -78.95
C GLU A 200 12.14 -43.64 -78.67
N PRO A 201 11.19 -43.77 -79.62
CA PRO A 201 10.29 -42.71 -80.09
C PRO A 201 8.77 -43.01 -80.00
N LYS A 202 8.05 -41.93 -80.30
CA LYS A 202 6.64 -41.59 -80.46
C LYS A 202 5.78 -42.51 -81.36
N ALA A 203 4.49 -42.61 -81.02
CA ALA A 203 3.40 -42.67 -81.99
C ALA A 203 2.29 -41.66 -81.63
N THR A 204 1.61 -41.18 -82.66
CA THR A 204 0.76 -39.98 -82.85
C THR A 204 -0.66 -40.48 -83.24
N PRO A 205 -1.69 -39.65 -83.56
CA PRO A 205 -2.46 -38.64 -82.81
C PRO A 205 -4.02 -38.84 -82.87
N ALA A 206 -4.74 -37.86 -82.28
CA ALA A 206 -5.98 -37.18 -82.78
C ALA A 206 -7.38 -37.82 -82.54
N PRO A 207 -8.50 -37.05 -82.60
CA PRO A 207 -8.70 -35.62 -82.26
C PRO A 207 -10.09 -35.24 -81.63
N ASP A 208 -10.16 -33.96 -81.20
CA ASP A 208 -11.20 -32.94 -81.47
C ASP A 208 -12.53 -32.76 -80.70
N ASN A 209 -12.68 -31.47 -80.28
CA ASN A 209 -13.83 -30.55 -80.38
C ASN A 209 -15.06 -30.70 -79.43
N ASN A 210 -15.28 -29.69 -78.58
CA ASN A 210 -16.15 -28.52 -78.87
C ASN A 210 -16.85 -27.92 -77.60
N SER A 211 -16.60 -26.61 -77.38
CA SER A 211 -17.47 -25.51 -76.93
C SER A 211 -18.46 -25.61 -75.74
N ALA A 212 -18.16 -24.85 -74.67
CA ALA A 212 -18.82 -23.62 -74.13
C ALA A 212 -20.38 -23.49 -74.02
N PRO A 213 -20.99 -22.49 -73.33
CA PRO A 213 -20.45 -21.40 -72.50
C PRO A 213 -21.25 -21.00 -71.20
N SER A 214 -20.62 -20.13 -70.39
CA SER A 214 -21.13 -18.89 -69.72
C SER A 214 -22.32 -18.79 -68.73
N GLN A 215 -22.02 -18.00 -67.67
CA GLN A 215 -22.79 -16.91 -67.02
C GLN A 215 -24.19 -17.17 -66.42
N LYS A 216 -24.44 -16.66 -65.20
CA LYS A 216 -25.00 -15.32 -64.88
C LYS A 216 -25.89 -15.35 -63.63
N ASP A 217 -26.04 -14.16 -63.05
CA ASP A 217 -27.18 -13.67 -62.27
C ASP A 217 -27.36 -14.16 -60.83
N GLN A 218 -27.96 -13.42 -59.92
CA GLN A 218 -28.12 -11.98 -59.63
C GLN A 218 -28.99 -11.97 -58.35
N ASN A 219 -29.00 -10.82 -57.69
CA ASN A 219 -30.17 -10.24 -57.04
C ASN A 219 -30.47 -10.52 -55.55
N GLN A 220 -30.28 -9.46 -54.76
CA GLN A 220 -31.28 -8.73 -53.96
C GLN A 220 -32.57 -9.49 -53.58
N ASN A 221 -33.05 -9.32 -52.34
CA ASN A 221 -33.92 -8.19 -51.98
C ASN A 221 -34.71 -8.49 -50.69
N ASN A 222 -34.92 -7.45 -49.88
CA ASN A 222 -36.13 -7.13 -49.12
C ASN A 222 -36.61 -7.95 -47.89
N THR A 223 -36.54 -7.26 -46.73
CA THR A 223 -37.56 -7.13 -45.66
C THR A 223 -38.93 -6.63 -46.22
N PRO A 224 -40.03 -6.35 -45.47
CA PRO A 224 -40.51 -6.72 -44.12
C PRO A 224 -42.04 -7.08 -44.09
N ALA A 225 -42.57 -7.48 -42.92
CA ALA A 225 -43.95 -7.27 -42.37
C ALA A 225 -44.10 -8.26 -41.19
N GLU A 226 -44.82 -8.06 -40.09
CA GLU A 226 -46.13 -7.44 -39.86
C GLU A 226 -46.28 -7.36 -38.31
N LYS A 227 -46.45 -6.20 -37.67
CA LYS A 227 -47.68 -5.44 -37.37
C LYS A 227 -48.51 -5.95 -36.17
N ASN A 228 -49.00 -4.94 -35.44
CA ASN A 228 -50.13 -4.87 -34.50
C ASN A 228 -49.83 -5.12 -32.99
N ASN A 229 -49.75 -4.11 -32.12
CA ASN A 229 -50.69 -3.01 -31.75
C ASN A 229 -51.79 -3.55 -30.81
N ARG A 230 -51.63 -3.37 -29.49
CA ARG A 230 -52.35 -2.41 -28.59
C ARG A 230 -53.72 -2.93 -28.12
N PRO A 231 -54.26 -2.51 -26.96
CA PRO A 231 -54.51 -1.10 -26.56
C PRO A 231 -53.60 -0.57 -25.44
#